data_AF-A0A7C3HVB6-F1
#
_entry.id   AF-A0A7C3HVB6-F1
#
_cell.length_a   1.000
_cell.length_b   1.000
_cell.length_c   1.000
_cell.angle_alpha   90.00
_cell.angle_beta   90.00
_cell.angle_gamma   90.00
#
_symmetry.space_group_name_H-M   'P 1'
#
loop_
_entity.id
_entity.type
_entity.pdbx_description
1 polymer ?
#
loop_
_entity_poly.entity_id
_entity_poly.type
_entity_poly.pdbx_seq_one_letter_code
_entity_poly.pdbx_strand_id
1 'polypeptide(L)'
;MRVHFAFGKTGLEAELPPGPAWQVLKPRYAAPLENEVAAVEEALDAPVAGPPLEELARGRRSAAIAVCDITRPAPNRLTLPPILKRLERAGIPRERTTILIATGLHRPATAAELDEILGPEIAAAYPLVNHNARQREDHVFLGQARHGTPVWIDRRYVEAGLHITLGFIEQHLMAGFSGARKLIAPGLADQETIRYLHSPRFMR
;
A
#
# COMPACT_ATOMS: atom_id res chain seq x y z
N MET A 1 25.20 -28.06 -10.17
CA MET A 1 24.04 -27.35 -10.79
C MET A 1 24.27 -25.85 -10.61
N ARG A 2 24.18 -25.04 -11.67
CA ARG A 2 24.37 -23.58 -11.57
C ARG A 2 23.03 -22.88 -11.31
N VAL A 3 23.00 -21.95 -10.35
CA VAL A 3 21.80 -21.21 -9.92
C VAL A 3 22.13 -19.73 -9.78
N HIS A 4 21.21 -18.88 -10.24
CA HIS A 4 21.27 -17.42 -10.06
C HIS A 4 20.36 -16.99 -8.91
N PHE A 5 20.93 -16.29 -7.92
CA PHE A 5 20.22 -15.76 -6.76
C PHE A 5 20.03 -14.24 -6.87
N ALA A 6 18.86 -13.75 -6.47
CA ALA A 6 18.62 -12.32 -6.33
C ALA A 6 19.46 -11.79 -5.16
N PHE A 7 20.48 -10.99 -5.47
CA PHE A 7 21.40 -10.38 -4.50
C PHE A 7 21.93 -9.05 -5.04
N GLY A 8 21.80 -7.97 -4.25
CA GLY A 8 22.16 -6.62 -4.70
C GLY A 8 21.39 -6.20 -5.95
N LYS A 9 22.09 -5.57 -6.91
CA LYS A 9 21.51 -5.10 -8.18
C LYS A 9 21.73 -6.04 -9.37
N THR A 10 22.74 -6.91 -9.29
CA THR A 10 23.21 -7.72 -10.42
C THR A 10 23.02 -9.23 -10.22
N GLY A 11 22.64 -9.64 -9.01
CA GLY A 11 22.51 -11.05 -8.64
C GLY A 11 23.85 -11.74 -8.33
N LEU A 12 23.73 -12.98 -7.89
CA LEU A 12 24.84 -13.85 -7.51
C LEU A 12 24.71 -15.20 -8.21
N GLU A 13 25.73 -15.56 -8.98
CA GLU A 13 25.86 -16.88 -9.59
C GLU A 13 26.53 -17.83 -8.60
N ALA A 14 25.94 -19.01 -8.40
CA ALA A 14 26.51 -20.06 -7.55
C ALA A 14 26.43 -21.43 -8.21
N GLU A 15 27.49 -22.22 -8.02
CA GLU A 15 27.52 -23.63 -8.42
C GLU A 15 27.28 -24.51 -7.19
N LEU A 16 26.18 -25.28 -7.21
CA LEU A 16 25.86 -26.19 -6.13
C LEU A 16 26.71 -27.46 -6.22
N PRO A 17 27.26 -27.95 -5.07
CA PRO A 17 28.16 -29.09 -5.04
C PRO A 17 27.46 -30.39 -5.45
N PRO A 18 28.19 -31.38 -5.98
CA PRO A 18 27.64 -32.70 -6.27
C PRO A 18 27.27 -33.44 -4.98
N GLY A 19 26.32 -34.39 -5.03
CA GLY A 19 26.02 -35.29 -3.90
C GLY A 19 24.54 -35.37 -3.52
N PRO A 20 23.94 -34.30 -2.98
CA PRO A 20 22.50 -34.30 -2.70
C PRO A 20 21.69 -34.08 -3.99
N ALA A 21 20.49 -34.67 -4.04
CA ALA A 21 19.52 -34.41 -5.09
C ALA A 21 18.88 -33.03 -4.87
N TRP A 22 19.58 -31.98 -5.31
CA TRP A 22 19.09 -30.60 -5.18
C TRP A 22 17.78 -30.41 -5.94
N GLN A 23 16.80 -29.79 -5.29
CA GLN A 23 15.61 -29.26 -5.94
C GLN A 23 15.55 -27.74 -5.71
N VAL A 24 15.51 -26.97 -6.79
CA VAL A 24 15.33 -25.52 -6.71
C VAL A 24 13.84 -25.20 -6.76
N LEU A 25 13.30 -24.70 -5.65
CA LEU A 25 11.92 -24.22 -5.61
C LEU A 25 11.86 -22.80 -6.19
N LYS A 26 10.98 -22.62 -7.18
CA LYS A 26 10.73 -21.32 -7.81
C LYS A 26 9.26 -20.93 -7.61
N PRO A 27 8.95 -19.65 -7.39
CA PRO A 27 7.57 -19.18 -7.39
C PRO A 27 6.93 -19.43 -8.76
N ARG A 28 5.62 -19.67 -8.76
CA ARG A 28 4.80 -19.67 -9.97
C ARG A 28 4.29 -18.25 -10.18
N TYR A 29 4.79 -17.59 -11.20
CA TYR A 29 4.31 -16.26 -11.59
C TYR A 29 3.06 -16.37 -12.46
N ALA A 30 2.17 -15.38 -12.34
CA ALA A 30 1.08 -15.22 -13.30
C ALA A 30 1.63 -14.77 -14.67
N ALA A 31 0.87 -15.00 -15.73
CA ALA A 31 1.18 -14.40 -17.01
C ALA A 31 1.08 -12.86 -16.89
N PRO A 32 2.09 -12.10 -17.32
CA PRO A 32 2.00 -10.64 -17.39
C PRO A 32 0.83 -10.20 -18.25
N LEU A 33 0.22 -9.07 -17.90
CA LEU A 33 -0.83 -8.45 -18.71
C LEU A 33 -0.21 -7.83 -19.97
N GLU A 34 -0.86 -7.99 -21.12
CA GLU A 34 -0.40 -7.37 -22.38
C GLU A 34 -0.53 -5.84 -22.35
N ASN A 35 -1.59 -5.34 -21.72
CA ASN A 35 -1.85 -3.91 -21.56
C ASN A 35 -2.29 -3.61 -20.13
N GLU A 36 -1.33 -3.28 -19.27
CA GLU A 36 -1.55 -3.02 -17.85
C GLU A 36 -2.47 -1.82 -17.61
N VAL A 37 -2.39 -0.78 -18.47
CA VAL A 37 -3.24 0.42 -18.36
C VAL A 37 -4.70 0.07 -18.61
N ALA A 38 -4.98 -0.66 -19.69
CA ALA A 38 -6.34 -1.08 -20.01
C ALA A 38 -6.93 -1.99 -18.91
N ALA A 39 -6.12 -2.90 -18.37
CA ALA A 39 -6.55 -3.80 -17.29
C ALA A 39 -6.88 -3.05 -15.99
N VAL A 40 -6.14 -1.98 -15.66
CA VAL A 40 -6.46 -1.14 -14.49
C VAL A 40 -7.77 -0.38 -14.71
N GLU A 41 -7.99 0.19 -15.90
CA GLU A 41 -9.24 0.89 -16.21
C GLU A 41 -10.45 -0.07 -16.19
N GLU A 42 -10.32 -1.25 -16.78
CA GLU A 42 -11.36 -2.29 -16.76
C GLU A 42 -11.70 -2.72 -15.33
N ALA A 43 -10.69 -2.91 -14.47
CA ALA A 43 -10.90 -3.27 -13.07
C ALA A 43 -11.61 -2.16 -12.27
N LEU A 44 -11.43 -0.88 -12.65
CA LEU A 44 -12.12 0.25 -12.04
C LEU A 44 -13.56 0.40 -12.56
N ASP A 45 -13.81 0.05 -13.82
CA ASP A 45 -15.15 0.07 -14.43
C ASP A 45 -16.03 -1.10 -13.97
N ALA A 46 -15.42 -2.25 -13.67
CA ALA A 46 -16.11 -3.46 -13.22
C ALA A 46 -15.59 -3.91 -11.83
N PRO A 47 -15.93 -3.19 -10.74
CA PRO A 47 -15.46 -3.55 -9.41
C PRO A 47 -15.97 -4.94 -8.98
N VAL A 48 -15.07 -5.74 -8.40
CA VAL A 48 -15.39 -7.09 -7.91
C VAL A 48 -16.48 -7.06 -6.82
N ALA A 49 -16.56 -5.97 -6.06
CA ALA A 49 -17.60 -5.78 -5.05
C ALA A 49 -17.90 -4.29 -4.85
N GLY A 50 -19.17 -3.98 -4.60
CA GLY A 50 -19.64 -2.61 -4.39
C GLY A 50 -19.80 -1.80 -5.68
N PRO A 51 -20.21 -0.54 -5.57
CA PRO A 51 -20.38 0.34 -6.72
C PRO A 51 -19.03 0.89 -7.22
N PRO A 52 -18.96 1.40 -8.46
CA PRO A 52 -17.79 2.06 -9.01
C PRO A 52 -17.30 3.25 -8.16
N LEU A 53 -16.02 3.60 -8.30
CA LEU A 53 -15.37 4.64 -7.51
C LEU A 53 -16.08 6.00 -7.62
N GLU A 54 -16.53 6.36 -8.81
CA GLU A 54 -17.23 7.61 -9.09
C GLU A 54 -18.57 7.72 -8.35
N GLU A 55 -19.25 6.60 -8.16
CA GLU A 55 -20.49 6.56 -7.37
C GLU A 55 -20.21 6.71 -5.88
N LEU A 56 -19.14 6.08 -5.36
CA LEU A 56 -18.71 6.24 -3.97
C LEU A 56 -18.25 7.68 -3.66
N ALA A 57 -17.60 8.32 -4.65
CA ALA A 57 -17.09 9.69 -4.55
C ALA A 57 -18.18 10.75 -4.71
N ARG A 58 -19.33 10.42 -5.32
CA ARG A 58 -20.41 11.39 -5.56
C ARG A 58 -20.89 12.04 -4.27
N GLY A 59 -20.86 13.37 -4.23
CA GLY A 59 -21.29 14.17 -3.08
C GLY A 59 -20.31 14.19 -1.89
N ARG A 60 -19.16 13.50 -1.99
CA ARG A 60 -18.09 13.59 -1.00
C ARG A 60 -17.29 14.88 -1.22
N ARG A 61 -16.80 15.46 -0.12
CA ARG A 61 -16.04 16.73 -0.15
C ARG A 61 -14.52 16.54 -0.18
N SER A 62 -14.05 15.35 0.17
CA SER A 62 -12.62 15.01 0.24
C SER A 62 -12.41 13.51 0.14
N ALA A 63 -11.20 13.12 -0.23
CA ALA A 63 -10.75 11.73 -0.24
C ALA A 63 -9.36 11.62 0.39
N ALA A 64 -9.08 10.48 1.02
CA ALA A 64 -7.75 10.10 1.45
C ALA A 64 -7.34 8.77 0.80
N ILE A 65 -6.15 8.72 0.23
CA ILE A 65 -5.58 7.55 -0.43
C ILE A 65 -4.34 7.11 0.34
N ALA A 66 -4.41 5.95 0.98
CA ALA A 66 -3.24 5.29 1.54
C ALA A 66 -2.48 4.58 0.42
N VAL A 67 -1.19 4.88 0.24
CA VAL A 67 -0.32 4.24 -0.76
C VAL A 67 0.88 3.58 -0.09
N CYS A 68 1.42 2.53 -0.68
CA CYS A 68 2.63 1.90 -0.15
C CYS A 68 3.84 2.85 -0.15
N ASP A 69 4.73 2.68 0.83
CA ASP A 69 6.01 3.37 0.85
C ASP A 69 7.04 2.75 -0.11
N ILE A 70 8.24 3.33 -0.15
CA ILE A 70 9.34 2.93 -1.04
C ILE A 70 9.79 1.47 -0.83
N THR A 71 9.47 0.85 0.30
CA THR A 71 9.89 -0.52 0.61
C THR A 71 9.04 -1.59 -0.09
N ARG A 72 8.11 -1.16 -0.95
CA ARG A 72 7.19 -2.02 -1.69
C ARG A 72 7.29 -1.75 -3.20
N PRO A 73 7.28 -2.79 -4.04
CA PRO A 73 7.27 -2.64 -5.49
C PRO A 73 5.85 -2.35 -6.02
N ALA A 74 5.08 -1.51 -5.32
CA ALA A 74 3.72 -1.17 -5.76
C ALA A 74 3.79 -0.26 -6.99
N PRO A 75 3.12 -0.57 -8.11
CA PRO A 75 3.20 0.21 -9.34
C PRO A 75 2.29 1.45 -9.28
N ASN A 76 2.45 2.28 -8.25
CA ASN A 76 1.58 3.43 -7.99
C ASN A 76 1.55 4.41 -9.17
N ARG A 77 2.67 4.59 -9.89
CA ARG A 77 2.74 5.43 -11.10
C ARG A 77 1.83 4.96 -12.24
N LEU A 78 1.47 3.69 -12.25
CA LEU A 78 0.51 3.10 -13.19
C LEU A 78 -0.91 3.17 -12.63
N THR A 79 -1.11 2.83 -11.36
CA THR A 79 -2.44 2.59 -10.78
C THR A 79 -3.10 3.80 -10.14
N LEU A 80 -2.31 4.77 -9.67
CA LEU A 80 -2.81 5.97 -9.00
C LEU A 80 -3.42 7.00 -9.98
N PRO A 81 -2.83 7.30 -11.16
CA PRO A 81 -3.40 8.28 -12.09
C PRO A 81 -4.88 8.04 -12.47
N PRO A 82 -5.33 6.82 -12.83
CA PRO A 82 -6.74 6.61 -13.18
C PRO A 82 -7.67 6.81 -11.97
N ILE A 83 -7.24 6.45 -10.75
CA ILE A 83 -8.00 6.69 -9.52
C ILE A 83 -8.19 8.20 -9.30
N LEU A 84 -7.11 8.98 -9.36
CA LEU A 84 -7.15 10.43 -9.17
C LEU A 84 -8.05 11.12 -10.20
N LYS A 85 -7.95 10.71 -11.47
CA LYS A 85 -8.80 11.23 -12.55
C LYS A 85 -10.29 10.96 -12.31
N ARG A 86 -10.65 9.79 -11.77
CA ARG A 86 -12.03 9.44 -11.43
C ARG A 86 -12.56 10.24 -10.25
N LEU A 87 -11.73 10.48 -9.23
CA LEU A 87 -12.09 11.36 -8.11
C LEU A 87 -12.35 12.80 -8.56
N GLU A 88 -11.49 13.35 -9.44
CA GLU A 88 -11.69 14.68 -10.02
C GLU A 88 -12.98 14.76 -10.85
N ARG A 89 -13.22 13.76 -11.71
CA ARG A 89 -14.47 13.65 -12.50
C ARG A 89 -15.72 13.56 -11.62
N ALA A 90 -15.62 12.92 -10.46
CA ALA A 90 -16.69 12.81 -9.49
C ALA A 90 -16.87 14.07 -8.62
N GLY A 91 -16.03 15.09 -8.80
CA GLY A 91 -16.14 16.40 -8.15
C GLY A 91 -15.29 16.59 -6.90
N ILE A 92 -14.35 15.68 -6.60
CA ILE A 92 -13.39 15.87 -5.52
C ILE A 92 -12.12 16.50 -6.13
N PRO A 93 -11.83 17.78 -5.86
CA PRO A 93 -10.68 18.46 -6.45
C PRO A 93 -9.37 18.01 -5.81
N ARG A 94 -8.25 18.21 -6.51
CA ARG A 94 -6.91 17.74 -6.08
C ARG A 94 -6.53 18.20 -4.69
N GLU A 95 -6.84 19.44 -4.33
CA GLU A 95 -6.53 20.06 -3.04
C GLU A 95 -7.33 19.43 -1.88
N ARG A 96 -8.33 18.61 -2.20
CA ARG A 96 -9.15 17.85 -1.25
C ARG A 96 -8.92 16.34 -1.35
N THR A 97 -7.92 15.91 -2.12
CA THR A 97 -7.49 14.51 -2.22
C THR A 97 -6.11 14.35 -1.60
N THR A 98 -6.08 13.90 -0.35
CA THR A 98 -4.82 13.70 0.39
C THR A 98 -4.24 12.32 0.10
N ILE A 99 -2.98 12.26 -0.31
CA ILE A 99 -2.21 11.02 -0.45
C ILE A 99 -1.39 10.81 0.82
N LEU A 100 -1.57 9.66 1.48
CA LEU A 100 -0.81 9.27 2.66
C LEU A 100 0.15 8.13 2.31
N ILE A 101 1.45 8.36 2.50
CA ILE A 101 2.45 7.29 2.42
C ILE A 101 2.33 6.42 3.66
N ALA A 102 1.88 5.18 3.50
CA ALA A 102 1.60 4.23 4.56
C ALA A 102 2.89 3.55 5.07
N THR A 103 3.71 4.32 5.79
CA THR A 103 5.03 3.92 6.31
C THR A 103 4.97 2.89 7.44
N GLY A 104 3.84 2.81 8.17
CA GLY A 104 3.79 2.12 9.46
C GLY A 104 4.92 2.59 10.38
N LEU A 105 5.81 1.66 10.79
CA LEU A 105 6.96 1.99 11.66
C LEU A 105 8.23 2.44 10.91
N HIS A 106 8.22 2.42 9.57
CA HIS A 106 9.35 2.86 8.76
C HIS A 106 9.58 4.37 8.91
N ARG A 107 10.75 4.83 8.46
CA ARG A 107 11.03 6.27 8.38
C ARG A 107 10.17 6.93 7.31
N PRO A 108 9.92 8.25 7.40
CA PRO A 108 9.36 9.02 6.29
C PRO A 108 10.16 8.83 4.99
N ALA A 109 9.44 8.81 3.87
CA ALA A 109 10.02 8.87 2.55
C ALA A 109 10.64 10.27 2.30
N THR A 110 11.83 10.29 1.72
CA THR A 110 12.50 11.52 1.26
C THR A 110 11.83 12.05 -0.01
N ALA A 111 12.10 13.31 -0.38
CA ALA A 111 11.56 13.91 -1.59
C ALA A 111 11.85 13.07 -2.86
N ALA A 112 13.08 12.58 -3.02
CA ALA A 112 13.45 11.74 -4.15
C ALA A 112 12.69 10.40 -4.17
N GLU A 113 12.45 9.81 -2.99
CA GLU A 113 11.64 8.58 -2.89
C GLU A 113 10.17 8.85 -3.14
N LEU A 114 9.65 10.02 -2.78
CA LEU A 114 8.27 10.42 -3.11
C LEU A 114 8.08 10.55 -4.63
N ASP A 115 9.05 11.11 -5.35
CA ASP A 115 9.06 11.16 -6.81
C ASP A 115 9.13 9.75 -7.43
N GLU A 116 9.86 8.83 -6.79
CA GLU A 116 9.91 7.42 -7.21
C GLU A 116 8.57 6.71 -6.98
N ILE A 117 7.98 6.87 -5.79
CA ILE A 117 6.70 6.25 -5.40
C ILE A 117 5.56 6.77 -6.28
N LEU A 118 5.44 8.09 -6.46
CA LEU A 118 4.25 8.71 -7.03
C LEU A 118 4.45 9.22 -8.47
N GLY A 119 5.68 9.50 -8.86
CA GLY A 119 5.98 10.37 -9.98
C GLY A 119 5.98 11.85 -9.56
N PRO A 120 6.89 12.67 -10.12
CA PRO A 120 7.09 14.06 -9.69
C PRO A 120 5.85 14.93 -9.91
N GLU A 121 5.08 14.65 -10.95
CA GLU A 121 3.85 15.39 -11.29
C GLU A 121 2.78 15.23 -10.20
N ILE A 122 2.55 14.01 -9.72
CA ILE A 122 1.58 13.75 -8.64
C ILE A 122 2.12 14.25 -7.30
N ALA A 123 3.40 14.02 -7.02
CA ALA A 123 4.04 14.48 -5.79
C ALA A 123 3.95 16.00 -5.60
N ALA A 124 4.00 16.77 -6.71
CA ALA A 124 3.86 18.22 -6.69
C ALA A 124 2.40 18.73 -6.72
N ALA A 125 1.46 17.94 -7.25
CA ALA A 125 0.10 18.40 -7.53
C ALA A 125 -0.94 18.10 -6.45
N TYR A 126 -0.66 17.19 -5.51
CA TYR A 126 -1.61 16.76 -4.48
C TYR A 126 -1.09 17.01 -3.06
N PRO A 127 -1.99 17.25 -2.09
CA PRO A 127 -1.64 17.20 -0.67
C PRO A 127 -1.03 15.84 -0.33
N LEU A 128 0.22 15.85 0.13
CA LEU A 128 1.01 14.66 0.40
C LEU A 128 1.45 14.62 1.85
N VAL A 129 1.29 13.47 2.49
CA VAL A 129 1.62 13.28 3.90
C VAL A 129 2.42 11.99 4.07
N ASN A 130 3.58 12.10 4.69
CA ASN A 130 4.25 10.94 5.27
C ASN A 130 3.58 10.58 6.59
N HIS A 131 3.04 9.37 6.69
CA HIS A 131 2.57 8.87 7.97
C HIS A 131 3.72 8.74 8.97
N ASN A 132 3.43 9.00 10.26
CA ASN A 132 4.37 8.84 11.34
C ASN A 132 3.72 8.14 12.54
N ALA A 133 3.87 6.82 12.62
CA ALA A 133 3.31 6.01 13.70
C ALA A 133 3.80 6.38 15.11
N ARG A 134 4.86 7.19 15.24
CA ARG A 134 5.39 7.63 16.55
C ARG A 134 4.78 8.95 17.03
N GLN A 135 3.97 9.61 16.20
CA GLN A 135 3.34 10.88 16.50
C GLN A 135 1.86 10.68 16.88
N ARG A 136 1.60 10.41 18.17
CA ARG A 136 0.28 10.00 18.66
C ARG A 136 -0.81 11.04 18.37
N GLU A 137 -0.47 12.31 18.44
CA GLU A 137 -1.38 13.43 18.20
C GLU A 137 -1.95 13.45 16.78
N ASP A 138 -1.29 12.82 15.81
CA ASP A 138 -1.76 12.66 14.43
C ASP A 138 -2.77 11.51 14.27
N HIS A 139 -3.13 10.81 15.35
CA HIS A 139 -4.03 9.65 15.32
C HIS A 139 -5.31 9.92 16.09
N VAL A 140 -6.39 9.24 15.66
CA VAL A 140 -7.66 9.18 16.39
C VAL A 140 -7.82 7.79 16.98
N PHE A 141 -8.24 7.73 18.24
CA PHE A 141 -8.63 6.47 18.86
C PHE A 141 -10.02 6.06 18.37
N LEU A 142 -10.11 4.89 17.76
CA LEU A 142 -11.35 4.31 17.23
C LEU A 142 -11.92 3.21 18.15
N GLY A 143 -11.34 3.05 19.34
CA GLY A 143 -11.73 2.03 20.31
C GLY A 143 -10.83 0.81 20.27
N GLN A 144 -11.37 -0.34 20.67
CA GLN A 144 -10.65 -1.61 20.70
C GLN A 144 -11.29 -2.61 19.74
N ALA A 145 -10.46 -3.25 18.92
CA ALA A 145 -10.88 -4.36 18.09
C ALA A 145 -10.91 -5.68 18.91
N ARG A 146 -11.21 -6.78 18.21
CA ARG A 146 -11.18 -8.12 18.80
C ARG A 146 -9.87 -8.38 19.54
N HIS A 147 -9.96 -9.16 20.62
CA HIS A 147 -8.85 -9.51 21.49
C HIS A 147 -8.18 -8.32 22.20
N GLY A 148 -8.83 -7.15 22.27
CA GLY A 148 -8.33 -5.98 23.02
C GLY A 148 -7.29 -5.15 22.28
N THR A 149 -7.18 -5.29 20.96
CA THR A 149 -6.23 -4.51 20.15
C THR A 149 -6.66 -3.03 20.16
N PRO A 150 -5.88 -2.09 20.70
CA PRO A 150 -6.21 -0.67 20.61
C PRO A 150 -6.09 -0.22 19.16
N VAL A 151 -7.08 0.55 18.68
CA VAL A 151 -7.13 1.00 17.28
C VAL A 151 -6.91 2.51 17.23
N TRP A 152 -5.71 2.90 16.81
CA TRP A 152 -5.32 4.29 16.58
C TRP A 152 -4.90 4.43 15.13
N ILE A 153 -5.63 5.22 14.35
CA ILE A 153 -5.40 5.39 12.91
C ILE A 153 -5.19 6.88 12.61
N ASP A 154 -4.33 7.15 11.63
CA ASP A 154 -4.03 8.50 11.15
C ASP A 154 -5.30 9.32 10.89
N ARG A 155 -5.40 10.47 11.57
CA ARG A 155 -6.60 11.30 11.55
C ARG A 155 -6.92 11.83 10.17
N ARG A 156 -5.88 12.11 9.36
CA ARG A 156 -6.03 12.67 8.01
C ARG A 156 -6.70 11.66 7.08
N TYR A 157 -6.53 10.37 7.36
CA TYR A 157 -7.27 9.31 6.68
C TYR A 157 -8.70 9.22 7.24
N VAL A 158 -8.86 9.05 8.56
CA VAL A 158 -10.16 8.86 9.21
C VAL A 158 -11.15 9.99 8.92
N GLU A 159 -10.70 11.24 8.95
CA GLU A 159 -11.53 12.44 8.81
C GLU A 159 -11.91 12.76 7.35
N ALA A 160 -11.32 12.06 6.37
CA ALA A 160 -11.66 12.26 4.96
C ALA A 160 -13.07 11.74 4.62
N GLY A 161 -13.73 12.36 3.63
CA GLY A 161 -15.07 11.97 3.20
C GLY A 161 -15.15 10.62 2.48
N LEU A 162 -14.04 10.19 1.88
CA LEU A 162 -13.85 8.91 1.20
C LEU A 162 -12.48 8.33 1.55
N HIS A 163 -12.42 7.02 1.82
CA HIS A 163 -11.22 6.31 2.24
C HIS A 163 -10.82 5.27 1.20
N ILE A 164 -9.59 5.34 0.69
CA ILE A 164 -9.09 4.47 -0.38
C ILE A 164 -7.74 3.88 0.06
N THR A 165 -7.55 2.58 -0.12
CA THR A 165 -6.23 1.95 -0.02
C THR A 165 -5.77 1.53 -1.41
N LEU A 166 -4.57 1.92 -1.80
CA LEU A 166 -3.94 1.51 -3.05
C LEU A 166 -2.60 0.82 -2.74
N GLY A 167 -2.50 -0.44 -3.12
CA GLY A 167 -1.27 -1.21 -2.97
C GLY A 167 -1.31 -2.46 -3.83
N PHE A 168 -0.49 -3.44 -3.46
CA PHE A 168 -0.37 -4.72 -4.17
C PHE A 168 -0.57 -5.89 -3.20
N ILE A 169 -0.78 -7.08 -3.76
CA ILE A 169 -1.00 -8.31 -3.01
C ILE A 169 0.19 -9.25 -3.27
N GLU A 170 0.85 -9.66 -2.20
CA GLU A 170 1.89 -10.68 -2.17
C GLU A 170 1.71 -11.55 -0.94
N GLN A 171 2.32 -12.74 -0.94
CA GLN A 171 2.39 -13.56 0.27
C GLN A 171 3.19 -12.82 1.35
N HIS A 172 2.71 -12.86 2.59
CA HIS A 172 3.35 -12.21 3.71
C HIS A 172 3.49 -13.17 4.89
N LEU A 173 4.72 -13.32 5.38
CA LEU A 173 5.13 -14.39 6.29
C LEU A 173 4.26 -14.54 7.56
N MET A 174 3.69 -13.44 8.06
CA MET A 174 2.86 -13.41 9.28
C MET A 174 1.39 -13.07 9.02
N ALA A 175 1.08 -12.47 7.87
CA ALA A 175 -0.24 -11.87 7.63
C ALA A 175 -1.06 -12.64 6.59
N GLY A 176 -0.52 -13.79 6.13
CA GLY A 176 -0.98 -14.51 4.95
C GLY A 176 -0.64 -13.75 3.67
N PHE A 177 -1.28 -12.61 3.48
CA PHE A 177 -1.10 -11.75 2.30
C PHE A 177 -0.97 -10.26 2.69
N SER A 178 -0.27 -9.49 1.86
CA SER A 178 -0.23 -8.03 1.94
C SER A 178 -1.52 -7.38 1.38
N GLY A 179 -1.48 -6.07 1.12
CA GLY A 179 -2.57 -5.32 0.49
C GLY A 179 -3.76 -4.95 1.39
N ALA A 180 -4.68 -4.17 0.82
CA ALA A 180 -5.94 -3.76 1.41
C ALA A 180 -5.81 -3.29 2.87
N ARG A 181 -6.42 -4.01 3.82
CA ARG A 181 -6.39 -3.73 5.26
C ARG A 181 -5.01 -3.45 5.84
N LYS A 182 -3.94 -3.98 5.24
CA LYS A 182 -2.57 -3.79 5.70
C LYS A 182 -2.06 -2.35 5.51
N LEU A 183 -2.60 -1.62 4.53
CA LEU A 183 -2.33 -0.19 4.37
C LEU A 183 -2.98 0.65 5.46
N ILE A 184 -4.06 0.18 6.09
CA ILE A 184 -4.66 0.85 7.25
C ILE A 184 -3.88 0.48 8.51
N ALA A 185 -3.75 -0.81 8.81
CA ALA A 185 -2.97 -1.31 9.94
C ALA A 185 -2.08 -2.47 9.50
N PRO A 186 -0.73 -2.33 9.55
CA PRO A 186 0.02 -1.29 10.25
C PRO A 186 0.24 0.01 9.47
N GLY A 187 -0.12 0.11 8.18
CA GLY A 187 0.38 1.18 7.31
C GLY A 187 0.11 2.63 7.77
N LEU A 188 -1.05 2.90 8.36
CA LEU A 188 -1.46 4.20 8.89
C LEU A 188 -1.80 4.15 10.39
N ALA A 189 -1.29 3.15 11.10
CA ALA A 189 -1.61 2.92 12.50
C ALA A 189 -0.53 3.48 13.44
N ASP A 190 -0.94 3.92 14.63
CA ASP A 190 0.02 4.32 15.67
C ASP A 190 0.87 3.11 16.10
N GLN A 191 2.10 3.39 16.56
CA GLN A 191 3.04 2.38 17.02
C GLN A 191 2.48 1.42 18.09
N GLU A 192 1.56 1.85 18.94
CA GLU A 192 0.93 1.00 19.95
C GLU A 192 0.04 -0.06 19.29
N THR A 193 -0.81 0.35 18.35
CA THR A 193 -1.61 -0.57 17.53
C THR A 193 -0.71 -1.54 16.78
N ILE A 194 0.36 -1.03 16.14
CA ILE A 194 1.30 -1.86 15.39
C ILE A 194 1.99 -2.89 16.31
N ARG A 195 2.55 -2.45 17.44
CA ARG A 195 3.23 -3.33 18.40
C ARG A 195 2.30 -4.39 18.97
N TYR A 196 1.04 -4.04 19.23
CA TYR A 196 0.05 -5.00 19.72
C TYR A 196 -0.21 -6.10 18.68
N LEU A 197 -0.45 -5.73 17.41
CA LEU A 197 -0.64 -6.66 16.31
C LEU A 197 0.59 -7.55 16.04
N HIS A 198 1.78 -7.05 16.38
CA HIS A 198 3.06 -7.75 16.22
C HIS A 198 3.56 -8.34 17.55
N SER A 199 2.67 -8.56 18.52
CA SER A 199 3.06 -9.14 19.80
C SER A 199 3.16 -10.68 19.71
N PRO A 200 3.88 -11.33 20.65
CA PRO A 200 3.91 -12.79 20.77
C PRO A 200 2.55 -13.46 20.98
N ARG A 201 1.48 -12.68 21.20
CA ARG A 201 0.10 -13.20 21.25
C ARG A 201 -0.40 -13.63 19.87
N PHE A 202 0.00 -12.92 18.81
CA PHE A 202 -0.46 -13.14 17.44
C PHE A 202 0.60 -13.80 16.54
N MET A 203 1.85 -13.91 16.99
CA MET A 203 2.95 -14.51 16.24
C MET A 203 3.24 -15.98 16.60
N ARG A 204 2.26 -16.70 17.17
CA ARG A 204 2.39 -18.12 17.53
C ARG A 204 1.95 -19.02 16.40
#